data_AF-A0A1Q5UPN7-F1
#
_entry.id   AF-A0A1Q5UPN7-F1
#
_cell.length_a   1.000
_cell.length_b   1.000
_cell.length_c   1.000
_cell.angle_alpha   90.00
_cell.angle_beta   90.00
_cell.angle_gamma   90.00
#
_symmetry.space_group_name_H-M   'P 1'
#
loop_
_entity.id
_entity.type
_entity.pdbx_description
1 polymer ?
#
loop_
_entity_poly.entity_id
_entity_poly.type
_entity_poly.pdbx_seq_one_letter_code
_entity_poly.pdbx_strand_id
1 'polypeptide(L)' 'MGNSAAKNWGIESAPITIEKSTDGMVRVITEGTKEQYGGKVVLYTGEVQEW' A
#
# COMPACT_ATOMS: atom_id res chain seq x y z
N MET A 1 -9.67 -7.23 -5.67
CA MET A 1 -8.22 -6.91 -5.54
C MET A 1 -7.38 -8.16 -5.82
N GLY A 2 -6.06 -8.05 -5.87
CA GLY A 2 -5.16 -9.17 -6.17
C GLY A 2 -5.22 -9.61 -7.65
N ASN A 3 -4.84 -10.85 -7.94
CA ASN A 3 -4.73 -11.37 -9.31
C ASN A 3 -6.03 -11.27 -10.12
N SER A 4 -7.19 -11.43 -9.48
CA SER A 4 -8.48 -11.27 -10.17
C SER A 4 -8.70 -9.84 -10.67
N ALA A 5 -8.30 -8.83 -9.87
CA ALA A 5 -8.36 -7.44 -10.32
C ALA A 5 -7.26 -7.16 -11.36
N ALA A 6 -6.03 -7.64 -11.16
CA ALA A 6 -4.93 -7.44 -12.10
C ALA A 6 -5.31 -7.83 -13.54
N LYS A 7 -5.98 -8.98 -13.71
CA LYS A 7 -6.47 -9.44 -15.01
C LYS A 7 -7.44 -8.47 -15.68
N ASN A 8 -8.35 -7.86 -14.92
CA ASN A 8 -9.28 -6.84 -15.45
C ASN A 8 -8.55 -5.57 -15.91
N TRP A 9 -7.31 -5.35 -15.45
CA TRP A 9 -6.45 -4.23 -15.81
C TRP A 9 -5.39 -4.60 -16.86
N GLY A 10 -5.49 -5.80 -17.46
CA GLY A 10 -4.51 -6.28 -18.45
C GLY A 10 -3.15 -6.65 -17.86
N ILE A 11 -3.07 -6.82 -16.54
CA ILE A 11 -1.86 -7.18 -15.82
C ILE A 11 -1.92 -8.68 -15.50
N GLU A 12 -0.83 -9.41 -15.75
CA GLU A 12 -0.76 -10.87 -15.57
C GLU A 12 -1.11 -11.31 -14.14
N SER A 13 -0.53 -10.63 -13.15
CA SER A 13 -0.76 -10.88 -11.73
C SER A 13 -0.57 -9.59 -10.93
N ALA A 14 -1.06 -9.57 -9.69
CA ALA A 14 -0.81 -8.44 -8.81
C ALA A 14 0.70 -8.30 -8.56
N PRO A 15 1.22 -7.05 -8.52
CA PRO A 15 2.67 -6.82 -8.44
C PRO A 15 3.28 -7.22 -7.09
N ILE A 16 2.45 -7.40 -6.05
CA ILE A 16 2.86 -7.82 -4.72
C ILE A 16 1.86 -8.81 -4.12
N THR A 17 2.30 -9.55 -3.11
CA THR A 17 1.44 -10.47 -2.35
C THR A 17 0.59 -9.73 -1.32
N ILE A 18 -0.43 -10.41 -0.79
CA ILE A 18 -1.31 -9.86 0.24
C ILE A 18 -0.49 -9.57 1.50
N GLU A 19 0.36 -10.50 1.91
CA GLU A 19 1.18 -10.42 3.12
C GLU A 19 2.07 -9.17 3.08
N LYS A 20 2.79 -8.95 1.96
CA LYS A 20 3.64 -7.76 1.81
C LYS A 20 2.85 -6.45 1.87
N SER A 21 1.64 -6.43 1.31
CA SER A 21 0.76 -5.26 1.38
C SER A 21 0.33 -4.98 2.82
N THR A 22 -0.21 -6.00 3.49
CA THR A 22 -0.77 -5.87 4.82
C THR A 22 0.28 -5.59 5.88
N ASP A 23 1.43 -6.25 5.82
CA ASP A 23 2.54 -6.03 6.75
C ASP A 23 3.08 -4.60 6.63
N GLY A 24 3.21 -4.11 5.39
CA GLY A 24 3.61 -2.72 5.12
C GLY A 24 2.62 -1.71 5.69
N MET A 25 1.31 -1.92 5.47
CA MET A 25 0.26 -1.07 6.04
C MET A 25 0.27 -1.09 7.56
N VAL A 26 0.38 -2.27 8.19
CA VAL A 26 0.45 -2.39 9.65
C VAL A 26 1.64 -1.60 10.16
N ARG A 27 2.83 -1.76 9.57
CA ARG A 27 4.03 -1.00 9.95
C ARG A 27 3.82 0.51 9.86
N VAL A 28 3.29 1.02 8.75
CA VAL A 28 3.03 2.46 8.56
C VAL A 28 2.08 2.99 9.64
N ILE A 29 1.04 2.22 9.99
CA ILE A 29 0.03 2.61 10.99
C ILE A 29 0.59 2.54 12.41
N THR A 30 1.34 1.50 12.76
CA THR A 30 1.79 1.25 14.14
C THR A 30 3.06 1.99 14.50
N GLU A 31 3.95 2.23 13.54
CA GLU A 31 5.25 2.86 13.77
C GLU A 31 5.31 4.31 13.29
N GLY A 32 4.40 4.71 12.39
CA GLY A 32 4.36 6.07 11.86
C GLY A 32 3.84 7.09 12.87
N THR A 33 4.36 8.33 12.80
CA THR A 33 3.86 9.44 13.62
C THR A 33 3.00 10.42 12.84
N LYS A 34 2.27 11.27 13.56
CA LYS A 34 1.47 12.35 12.98
C LYS A 34 2.33 13.37 12.22
N GLU A 35 3.53 13.67 12.71
CA GLU A 35 4.47 14.58 12.06
C GLU A 35 4.94 14.01 10.72
N GLN A 36 5.15 12.70 10.65
CA GLN A 36 5.55 12.02 9.42
C GLN A 36 4.39 11.95 8.41
N TYR A 37 3.22 11.46 8.83
CA TYR A 37 2.16 11.01 7.90
C TYR A 37 0.80 11.67 8.08
N GLY A 38 0.62 12.51 9.10
CA GLY A 38 -0.67 13.14 9.41
C GLY A 38 -1.22 13.95 8.23
N GLY A 39 -2.43 13.60 7.78
CA GLY A 39 -3.14 14.29 6.69
C GLY A 39 -2.63 13.98 5.28
N LYS A 40 -1.77 12.98 5.10
CA LYS A 40 -1.19 12.59 3.81
C LYS A 40 -1.78 11.28 3.29
N VAL A 41 -1.77 11.07 1.97
CA VAL A 41 -1.87 9.71 1.39
C VAL A 41 -0.51 9.05 1.50
N VAL A 42 -0.48 7.85 2.07
CA VAL A 42 0.75 7.08 2.25
C VAL A 42 0.53 5.67 1.75
N LEU A 43 1.43 5.19 0.88
CA LEU A 43 1.44 3.82 0.42
C LEU A 43 1.87 2.87 1.55
N TYR A 44 1.55 1.59 1.41
CA TYR A 44 1.99 0.52 2.32
C TYR A 44 3.52 0.41 2.46
N THR A 45 4.28 1.02 1.55
CA THR A 45 5.75 1.12 1.61
C THR A 45 6.23 2.21 2.57
N GLY A 46 5.37 3.14 2.97
CA GLY A 46 5.71 4.38 3.68
C GLY A 46 5.92 5.59 2.76
N GLU A 47 5.78 5.40 1.44
CA GLU A 47 5.92 6.48 0.47
C GLU A 47 4.71 7.42 0.50
N VAL A 48 4.95 8.71 0.68
CA VAL A 48 3.92 9.75 0.60
C VAL A 48 3.57 10.00 -0.86
N GLN A 49 2.28 10.07 -1.17
CA GLN A 49 1.78 10.35 -2.52
C GLN A 49 1.20 11.76 -2.61
N GLU A 50 1.24 12.33 -3.82
CA GLU A 50 0.43 13.48 -4.20
C GLU A 50 -1.05 13.08 -4.34
N TRP A 51 -1.95 14.06 -4.23
CA TRP A 51 -3.40 13.87 -4.35
C TRP A 51 -3.90 13.95 -5.78
#